data_AF-A0A1M6XAQ5-F1
#
_entry.id   AF-A0A1M6XAQ5-F1
#
_cell.length_a   1.000
_cell.length_b   1.000
_cell.length_c   1.000
_cell.angle_alpha   90.00
_cell.angle_beta   90.00
_cell.angle_gamma   90.00
#
_symmetry.space_group_name_H-M   'P 1'
#
loop_
_entity.id
_entity.type
_entity.pdbx_description
1 polymer ?
#
loop_
_entity_poly.entity_id
_entity_poly.type
_entity_poly.pdbx_seq_one_letter_code
_entity_poly.pdbx_strand_id
1 'polypeptide(L)'
;MKGKTLKFILNYLQSYLSCGLISMLFLIYLVITDPYFHKLDFKLDEFKTKIELYLFLTFNIPIILSIVFVSFQLFKKSSNNNKIIIGISSFLGILTFIMIDKIIIKIFIYPEYILLGLSVGLILYCIAFIITYRFNNLKNRYQA
;
A
#
# COMPACT_ATOMS: atom_id res chain seq x y z
N MET A 1 19.71 -22.37 -2.04
CA MET A 1 18.38 -22.06 -1.42
C MET A 1 18.14 -20.57 -1.15
N LYS A 2 19.08 -19.79 -0.57
CA LYS A 2 18.91 -18.35 -0.23
C LYS A 2 18.43 -17.46 -1.41
N GLY A 3 18.84 -17.80 -2.63
CA GLY A 3 18.43 -17.13 -3.86
C GLY A 3 16.92 -17.20 -4.17
N LYS A 4 16.30 -18.36 -4.04
CA LYS A 4 14.87 -18.54 -4.40
C LYS A 4 13.95 -17.87 -3.37
N THR A 5 14.29 -17.93 -2.09
CA THR A 5 13.51 -17.32 -0.99
C THR A 5 13.45 -15.80 -1.11
N LEU A 6 14.58 -15.12 -1.27
CA LEU A 6 14.56 -13.65 -1.38
C LEU A 6 13.87 -13.16 -2.66
N LYS A 7 13.93 -13.90 -3.78
CA LYS A 7 13.15 -13.56 -4.98
C LYS A 7 11.65 -13.65 -4.72
N PHE A 8 11.23 -14.68 -3.99
CA PHE A 8 9.83 -14.83 -3.57
C PHE A 8 9.37 -13.68 -2.67
N ILE A 9 10.18 -13.28 -1.69
CA ILE A 9 9.89 -12.13 -0.80
C ILE A 9 9.74 -10.83 -1.62
N LEU A 10 10.68 -10.55 -2.53
CA LEU A 10 10.65 -9.34 -3.36
C LEU A 10 9.41 -9.31 -4.27
N ASN A 11 9.02 -10.44 -4.84
CA ASN A 11 7.78 -10.53 -5.63
C ASN A 11 6.53 -10.24 -4.80
N TYR A 12 6.45 -10.76 -3.57
CA TYR A 12 5.32 -10.47 -2.68
C TYR A 12 5.29 -8.98 -2.31
N LEU A 13 6.44 -8.41 -1.95
CA LEU A 13 6.56 -6.99 -1.62
C LEU A 13 6.12 -6.10 -2.80
N GLN A 14 6.50 -6.47 -4.03
CA GLN A 14 6.03 -5.77 -5.24
C GLN A 14 4.51 -5.80 -5.37
N SER A 15 3.86 -6.94 -5.16
CA SER A 15 2.40 -7.03 -5.22
C SER A 15 1.73 -6.10 -4.21
N TYR A 16 2.25 -6.03 -2.98
CA TYR A 16 1.74 -5.09 -1.97
C TYR A 16 1.93 -3.63 -2.38
N LEU A 17 3.12 -3.27 -2.88
CA LEU A 17 3.39 -1.91 -3.34
C LEU A 17 2.53 -1.52 -4.54
N SER A 18 2.25 -2.44 -5.47
CA SER A 18 1.30 -2.22 -6.57
C SER A 18 -0.11 -1.97 -6.06
N CYS A 19 -0.59 -2.74 -5.09
CA CYS A 19 -1.88 -2.48 -4.45
C CYS A 19 -1.90 -1.09 -3.82
N GLY A 20 -0.81 -0.68 -3.13
CA GLY A 20 -0.72 0.63 -2.49
C GLY A 20 -0.74 1.79 -3.49
N LEU A 21 -0.10 1.61 -4.65
CA LEU A 21 -0.17 2.55 -5.77
C LEU A 21 -1.60 2.70 -6.30
N ILE A 22 -2.30 1.58 -6.54
CA ILE A 22 -3.69 1.58 -7.03
C ILE A 22 -4.60 2.25 -5.99
N SER A 23 -4.44 1.91 -4.72
CA SER A 23 -5.13 2.54 -3.59
C SER A 23 -4.94 4.05 -3.56
N MET A 24 -3.70 4.53 -3.73
CA MET A 24 -3.40 5.96 -3.75
C MET A 24 -3.97 6.67 -4.97
N LEU A 25 -3.89 6.07 -6.15
CA LEU A 25 -4.48 6.63 -7.35
C LEU A 25 -6.01 6.72 -7.22
N PHE A 26 -6.64 5.70 -6.63
CA PHE A 26 -8.07 5.71 -6.37
C PHE A 26 -8.46 6.78 -5.34
N LEU A 27 -7.66 6.97 -4.29
CA LEU A 27 -7.88 8.03 -3.31
C LEU A 27 -7.75 9.42 -3.93
N ILE A 28 -6.72 9.64 -4.75
CA ILE A 28 -6.54 10.88 -5.51
C ILE A 28 -7.75 11.12 -6.42
N TYR A 29 -8.21 10.09 -7.13
CA TYR A 29 -9.39 10.19 -7.97
C TYR A 29 -10.64 10.60 -7.17
N LEU A 30 -10.89 9.99 -6.01
CA LEU A 30 -12.02 10.35 -5.15
C LEU A 30 -11.94 11.81 -4.67
N VAL A 31 -10.77 12.27 -4.27
CA VAL A 31 -10.56 13.65 -3.82
C VAL A 31 -10.73 14.66 -4.97
N ILE A 32 -10.27 14.33 -6.18
CA ILE A 32 -10.39 15.20 -7.37
C ILE A 32 -11.78 15.17 -8.00
N THR A 33 -12.64 14.20 -7.68
CA THR A 33 -13.99 14.11 -8.27
C THR A 33 -15.11 14.55 -7.32
N ASP A 34 -14.85 14.61 -6.01
CA ASP A 34 -15.87 15.04 -5.06
C ASP A 34 -16.00 16.58 -5.00
N PRO A 35 -17.19 17.14 -5.31
CA PRO A 35 -17.48 18.58 -5.25
C PRO A 35 -17.11 19.27 -3.93
N TYR A 36 -17.08 18.51 -2.83
CA TYR A 36 -16.71 19.03 -1.52
C TYR A 36 -15.28 19.59 -1.48
N PHE A 37 -14.31 18.88 -2.07
CA PHE A 37 -12.92 19.34 -2.09
C PHE A 37 -12.68 20.47 -3.11
N HIS A 38 -13.57 20.64 -4.09
CA HIS A 38 -13.49 21.73 -5.07
C HIS A 38 -14.02 23.06 -4.55
N LYS A 39 -15.07 23.02 -3.72
CA LYS A 39 -15.70 24.24 -3.22
C LYS A 39 -14.89 24.94 -2.13
N LEU A 40 -13.83 24.30 -1.61
CA LEU A 40 -12.93 24.78 -0.56
C LEU A 40 -13.65 25.27 0.72
N ASP A 41 -14.93 24.93 0.88
CA ASP A 41 -15.76 25.30 2.02
C ASP A 41 -15.61 24.22 3.10
N PHE A 42 -14.42 24.16 3.69
CA PHE A 42 -14.02 23.10 4.61
C PHE A 42 -14.60 23.35 6.00
N LYS A 43 -15.83 22.90 6.23
CA LYS A 43 -16.26 22.61 7.61
C LYS A 43 -15.43 21.45 8.14
N LEU A 44 -14.59 21.72 9.15
CA LEU A 44 -13.61 20.78 9.72
C LEU A 44 -14.19 19.40 10.07
N ASP A 45 -15.40 19.35 10.63
CA ASP A 45 -16.06 18.09 10.99
C ASP A 45 -16.44 17.25 9.77
N GLU A 46 -17.00 17.87 8.73
CA GLU A 46 -17.37 17.19 7.48
C GLU A 46 -16.13 16.73 6.70
N PHE A 47 -15.03 17.48 6.77
CA PHE A 47 -13.78 17.14 6.11
C PHE A 47 -13.19 15.86 6.67
N LYS A 48 -13.11 15.77 8.00
CA LYS A 48 -12.58 14.61 8.71
C LYS A 48 -13.39 13.36 8.38
N THR A 49 -14.72 13.43 8.45
CA THR A 49 -15.60 12.29 8.17
C THR A 49 -15.47 11.81 6.72
N LYS A 50 -15.40 12.72 5.73
CA LYS A 50 -15.22 12.33 4.33
C LYS A 50 -13.86 11.67 4.06
N ILE A 51 -12.79 12.23 4.62
CA ILE A 51 -11.44 11.67 4.45
C ILE A 51 -11.32 10.30 5.11
N GLU A 52 -11.88 10.12 6.31
CA GLU A 52 -11.90 8.81 6.98
C GLU A 52 -12.66 7.76 6.14
N LEU A 53 -13.78 8.14 5.52
CA LEU A 53 -14.52 7.26 4.61
C LEU A 53 -13.68 6.87 3.39
N TYR A 54 -12.97 7.83 2.79
CA TYR A 54 -12.15 7.58 1.61
C TYR A 54 -10.95 6.70 1.93
N LEU A 55 -10.25 6.99 3.03
CA LEU A 55 -9.18 6.15 3.55
C LEU A 55 -9.65 4.74 3.86
N PHE A 56 -10.86 4.59 4.41
CA PHE A 56 -11.46 3.28 4.64
C PHE A 56 -11.62 2.50 3.34
N LEU A 57 -12.16 3.13 2.29
CA LEU A 57 -12.35 2.50 0.99
C LEU A 57 -11.02 2.19 0.28
N THR A 58 -10.04 3.08 0.39
CA THR A 58 -8.80 2.99 -0.40
C THR A 58 -7.71 2.20 0.30
N PHE A 59 -7.70 2.10 1.63
CA PHE A 59 -6.64 1.39 2.37
C PHE A 59 -7.17 0.26 3.23
N ASN A 60 -8.21 0.47 4.03
CA ASN A 60 -8.69 -0.57 4.94
C ASN A 60 -9.27 -1.77 4.17
N ILE A 61 -10.05 -1.54 3.10
CA ILE A 61 -10.55 -2.64 2.26
C ILE A 61 -9.39 -3.43 1.62
N PRO A 62 -8.40 -2.82 0.94
CA PRO A 62 -7.24 -3.54 0.43
C PRO A 62 -6.41 -4.29 1.49
N ILE A 63 -6.31 -3.76 2.71
CA ILE A 63 -5.66 -4.46 3.84
C ILE A 63 -6.46 -5.72 4.21
N ILE A 64 -7.78 -5.61 4.33
CA ILE A 64 -8.66 -6.76 4.63
C ILE A 64 -8.53 -7.82 3.54
N LEU A 65 -8.61 -7.42 2.26
CA LEU A 65 -8.43 -8.33 1.12
C LEU A 65 -7.05 -8.99 1.13
N SER A 66 -6.01 -8.24 1.50
CA SER A 66 -4.66 -8.77 1.66
C SER A 66 -4.59 -9.84 2.75
N ILE A 67 -5.23 -9.63 3.91
CA ILE A 67 -5.27 -10.62 5.00
C ILE A 67 -5.99 -11.89 4.56
N VAL A 68 -7.12 -11.76 3.84
CA VAL A 68 -7.86 -12.90 3.30
C VAL A 68 -7.00 -13.67 2.28
N PHE A 69 -6.34 -12.98 1.36
CA PHE A 69 -5.44 -13.58 0.38
C PHE A 69 -4.29 -14.35 1.04
N VAL A 70 -3.69 -13.78 2.08
CA VAL A 70 -2.58 -14.39 2.82
C VAL A 70 -3.04 -15.65 3.53
N SER A 71 -4.18 -15.58 4.21
CA SER A 71 -4.81 -16.75 4.84
C SER A 71 -5.00 -17.87 3.82
N PHE A 72 -5.56 -17.57 2.64
CA PHE A 72 -5.72 -18.55 1.57
C PHE A 72 -4.39 -19.15 1.09
N GLN A 73 -3.34 -18.33 0.93
CA GLN A 73 -2.01 -18.82 0.53
C GLN A 73 -1.36 -19.71 1.59
N LEU A 74 -1.55 -19.41 2.88
CA LEU A 74 -1.06 -20.22 3.97
C LEU A 74 -1.72 -21.61 4.01
N PHE A 75 -3.02 -21.69 3.70
CA PHE A 75 -3.72 -22.97 3.58
C PHE A 75 -3.24 -23.79 2.38
N LYS A 76 -2.98 -23.13 1.24
CA LYS A 76 -2.61 -23.81 -0.02
C LYS A 76 -1.21 -24.47 0.01
N LYS A 77 -0.28 -23.96 0.84
CA LYS A 77 1.11 -24.47 0.85
C LYS A 77 1.28 -25.63 1.83
N SER A 78 1.93 -26.71 1.39
CA SER A 78 2.21 -27.88 2.24
C SER A 78 3.45 -27.71 3.14
N SER A 79 4.50 -27.03 2.65
CA SER A 79 5.75 -26.88 3.39
C SER A 79 5.68 -25.78 4.46
N ASN A 80 5.99 -26.15 5.71
CA ASN A 80 6.06 -25.21 6.85
C ASN A 80 7.03 -24.04 6.61
N ASN A 81 8.18 -24.28 5.98
CA ASN A 81 9.12 -23.21 5.65
C ASN A 81 8.50 -22.15 4.71
N ASN A 82 7.73 -22.60 3.71
CA ASN A 82 7.06 -21.67 2.79
C ASN A 82 5.94 -20.89 3.49
N LYS A 83 5.21 -21.52 4.42
CA LYS A 83 4.19 -20.83 5.24
C LYS A 83 4.81 -19.73 6.09
N ILE A 84 5.93 -20.00 6.75
CA ILE A 84 6.66 -19.01 7.57
C ILE A 84 7.12 -17.84 6.69
N ILE A 85 7.71 -18.12 5.52
CA ILE A 85 8.16 -17.07 4.58
C ILE A 85 6.99 -16.21 4.10
N ILE A 86 5.86 -16.82 3.73
CA ILE A 86 4.65 -16.11 3.33
C ILE A 86 4.14 -15.25 4.49
N GLY A 87 4.02 -15.82 5.69
CA GLY A 87 3.55 -15.11 6.88
C GLY A 87 4.38 -13.86 7.18
N ILE A 88 5.71 -13.99 7.22
CA ILE A 88 6.62 -12.85 7.49
C ILE A 88 6.53 -11.80 6.38
N SER A 89 6.56 -12.22 5.11
CA SER A 89 6.51 -11.27 3.97
C SER A 89 5.20 -10.51 3.94
N SER A 90 4.10 -11.20 4.23
CA SER A 90 2.77 -10.64 4.27
C SER A 90 2.58 -9.70 5.45
N PHE A 91 3.09 -10.08 6.62
CA PHE A 91 3.10 -9.24 7.80
C PHE A 91 3.86 -7.92 7.55
N LEU A 92 5.04 -7.99 6.94
CA LEU A 92 5.81 -6.80 6.57
C LEU A 92 5.06 -5.92 5.56
N GLY A 93 4.42 -6.52 4.55
CA GLY A 93 3.59 -5.81 3.57
C GLY A 93 2.41 -5.08 4.21
N ILE A 94 1.65 -5.78 5.08
CA ILE A 94 0.53 -5.18 5.81
C ILE A 94 1.01 -4.07 6.75
N LEU A 95 2.14 -4.28 7.43
CA LEU A 95 2.73 -3.26 8.31
C LEU A 95 3.12 -2.00 7.53
N THR A 96 3.62 -2.15 6.29
CA THR A 96 3.95 -1.00 5.43
C THR A 96 2.70 -0.20 5.08
N PHE A 97 1.60 -0.89 4.73
CA PHE A 97 0.30 -0.24 4.49
C PHE A 97 -0.18 0.55 5.71
N ILE A 98 -0.17 -0.06 6.90
CA ILE A 98 -0.62 0.59 8.14
C ILE A 98 0.24 1.82 8.47
N MET A 99 1.56 1.72 8.30
CA MET A 99 2.47 2.84 8.59
C MET A 99 2.25 4.01 7.62
N ILE A 100 2.07 3.72 6.33
CA ILE A 100 1.82 4.75 5.32
C ILE A 100 0.46 5.41 5.56
N ASP A 101 -0.58 4.64 5.88
CA ASP A 101 -1.91 5.16 6.20
C ASP A 101 -1.86 6.14 7.39
N LYS A 102 -1.14 5.78 8.47
CA LYS A 102 -0.90 6.69 9.60
C LYS A 102 -0.16 7.96 9.24
N ILE A 103 0.78 7.90 8.29
CA ILE A 103 1.50 9.08 7.81
C ILE A 103 0.55 9.98 7.00
N ILE A 104 -0.25 9.38 6.11
CA ILE A 104 -1.23 10.09 5.28
C ILE A 104 -2.27 10.81 6.16
N ILE A 105 -2.82 10.15 7.19
CA ILE A 105 -3.76 10.76 8.14
C ILE A 105 -3.17 11.99 8.82
N LYS A 106 -1.87 11.95 9.19
CA LYS A 106 -1.20 13.11 9.79
C LYS A 106 -1.04 14.27 8.80
N ILE A 107 -0.83 13.97 7.52
CA ILE A 107 -0.70 15.00 6.48
C ILE A 107 -2.06 15.67 6.20
N PHE A 108 -3.16 14.93 6.37
CA PHE A 108 -4.52 15.44 6.17
C PHE A 108 -5.04 16.40 7.25
N ILE A 109 -4.24 16.77 8.25
CA ILE A 109 -4.64 17.80 9.23
C ILE A 109 -4.91 19.16 8.54
N TYR A 110 -4.35 19.39 7.35
CA TYR A 110 -4.52 20.61 6.59
C TYR A 110 -5.25 20.35 5.26
N PRO A 111 -6.54 20.74 5.14
CA PRO A 111 -7.36 20.50 3.95
C PRO A 111 -6.76 21.07 2.66
N GLU A 112 -6.11 22.22 2.75
CA GLU A 112 -5.49 22.93 1.62
C GLU A 112 -4.33 22.15 1.00
N TYR A 113 -3.66 21.30 1.78
CA TYR A 113 -2.50 20.52 1.33
C TYR A 113 -2.84 19.06 1.03
N ILE A 114 -4.12 18.73 0.94
CA ILE A 114 -4.60 17.35 0.75
C ILE A 114 -4.01 16.69 -0.50
N LEU A 115 -4.09 17.38 -1.65
CA LEU A 115 -3.58 16.89 -2.93
C LEU A 115 -2.04 16.80 -2.92
N LEU A 116 -1.37 17.75 -2.28
CA LEU A 116 0.08 17.72 -2.12
C LEU A 116 0.51 16.52 -1.29
N GLY A 117 -0.17 16.28 -0.16
CA GLY A 117 0.08 15.13 0.71
C GLY A 117 -0.13 13.79 0.00
N LEU A 118 -1.22 13.69 -0.77
CA LEU A 118 -1.48 12.52 -1.60
C LEU A 118 -0.41 12.31 -2.67
N SER A 119 0.04 13.39 -3.32
CA SER A 119 1.10 13.34 -4.32
C SER A 119 2.41 12.83 -3.72
N VAL A 120 2.77 13.33 -2.52
CA VAL A 120 3.96 12.86 -1.78
C VAL A 120 3.85 11.38 -1.45
N GLY A 121 2.69 10.92 -0.94
CA GLY A 121 2.45 9.50 -0.65
C GLY A 121 2.59 8.62 -1.89
N LEU A 122 2.06 9.06 -3.04
CA LEU A 122 2.18 8.36 -4.31
C LEU A 122 3.65 8.25 -4.76
N ILE A 123 4.41 9.35 -4.65
CA ILE A 123 5.84 9.37 -4.96
C ILE A 123 6.61 8.38 -4.08
N LEU A 124 6.32 8.33 -2.78
CA LEU A 124 6.96 7.38 -1.86
C LEU A 124 6.68 5.92 -2.26
N TYR A 125 5.43 5.59 -2.62
CA TYR A 125 5.09 4.27 -3.14
C TYR A 125 5.84 3.95 -4.45
N CYS A 126 5.93 4.91 -5.38
CA CYS A 126 6.70 4.75 -6.62
C CYS A 126 8.17 4.48 -6.36
N ILE A 127 8.81 5.23 -5.44
CA ILE A 127 10.21 5.03 -5.05
C ILE A 127 10.40 3.64 -4.46
N ALA A 128 9.57 3.23 -3.50
CA ALA A 128 9.64 1.91 -2.88
C ALA A 128 9.46 0.79 -3.91
N PHE A 129 8.53 0.97 -4.87
CA PHE A 129 8.30 0.02 -5.96
C PHE A 129 9.52 -0.11 -6.88
N ILE A 130 10.08 1.02 -7.33
CA ILE A 130 11.26 1.06 -8.22
C ILE A 130 12.47 0.41 -7.54
N ILE A 131 12.72 0.71 -6.26
CA ILE A 131 13.79 0.10 -5.48
C ILE A 131 13.61 -1.42 -5.47
N THR A 132 12.43 -1.90 -5.07
CA THR A 132 12.13 -3.34 -4.99
C THR A 132 12.27 -4.02 -6.36
N TYR A 133 11.84 -3.36 -7.44
CA TYR A 133 11.98 -3.82 -8.82
C TYR A 133 13.42 -3.94 -9.28
N ARG A 134 14.23 -2.90 -9.06
CA ARG A 134 15.66 -2.93 -9.41
C ARG A 134 16.39 -4.03 -8.64
N PHE A 135 16.13 -4.19 -7.35
CA PHE A 135 16.72 -5.26 -6.54
C PHE A 135 16.33 -6.66 -7.05
N ASN A 136 15.07 -6.85 -7.47
CA ASN A 136 14.62 -8.13 -8.03
C ASN A 136 15.29 -8.45 -9.38
N ASN A 137 15.41 -7.45 -10.27
CA ASN A 137 16.03 -7.62 -11.58
C ASN A 137 17.54 -7.82 -11.53
N LEU A 138 18.26 -7.09 -10.68
CA LEU A 138 19.71 -7.28 -10.48
C LEU A 138 19.99 -8.73 -10.11
N LYS A 139 19.20 -9.30 -9.21
CA LYS A 139 19.36 -10.68 -8.79
C LYS A 139 19.09 -11.70 -9.90
N ASN A 140 18.11 -11.45 -10.78
CA ASN A 140 17.86 -12.33 -11.93
C ASN A 140 19.08 -12.38 -12.88
N ARG A 141 19.88 -11.30 -12.97
CA ARG A 141 21.10 -11.26 -13.79
C ARG A 141 22.29 -12.00 -13.19
N TYR A 142 22.37 -12.13 -11.86
CA TYR A 142 23.44 -12.87 -11.17
C TYR A 142 23.13 -14.36 -10.96
N GLN A 143 21.97 -14.84 -11.45
CA GLN A 143 21.53 -16.24 -11.33
C GLN A 143 21.26 -16.91 -12.68
N ALA A 144 21.39 -16.16 -13.79
CA ALA A 144 21.42 -16.68 -15.16
C ALA A 144 22.89 -16.94 -15.54
#